data_AF-A0A830CH88-F1
#
_entry.id   AF-A0A830CH88-F1
#
_cell.length_a   1.000
_cell.length_b   1.000
_cell.length_c   1.000
_cell.angle_alpha   90.00
_cell.angle_beta   90.00
_cell.angle_gamma   90.00
#
_symmetry.space_group_name_H-M   'P 1'
#
loop_
_entity.id
_entity.type
_entity.pdbx_description
1 polymer ?
#
loop_
_entity_poly.entity_id
_entity_poly.type
_entity_poly.pdbx_seq_one_letter_code
_entity_poly.pdbx_strand_id
1 'polypeptide(L)'
;MREIAEAYLGLTIKSVVVTVPAYFNDSQRQATKDAGVIADLKVMRIINEPTVAAIAYGLDKKATSVGEKNVLVFDLGGGPFDVSLLTIDGDEVVFVCFYPLLWKTE
;
A
#
# COMPACT_ATOMS: atom_id res chain seq x y z
N MET A 1 -2.05 7.06 -15.26
CA MET A 1 -0.89 6.39 -14.62
C MET A 1 -0.17 5.43 -15.55
N ARG A 2 -0.83 4.46 -16.20
CA ARG A 2 -0.19 3.53 -17.16
C ARG A 2 0.61 4.26 -18.24
N GLU A 3 -0.04 5.13 -19.00
CA GLU A 3 0.59 5.86 -20.11
C GLU A 3 1.81 6.70 -19.68
N ILE A 4 1.78 7.28 -18.47
CA ILE A 4 2.90 8.03 -17.90
C ILE A 4 4.09 7.10 -17.65
N ALA A 5 3.84 5.93 -17.04
CA ALA A 5 4.88 4.96 -16.77
C ALA A 5 5.42 4.30 -18.05
N GLU A 6 4.57 4.04 -19.04
CA GLU A 6 4.97 3.56 -20.37
C GLU A 6 5.81 4.59 -21.12
N ALA A 7 5.44 5.88 -21.07
CA ALA A 7 6.22 6.96 -21.66
C ALA A 7 7.60 7.11 -20.99
N TYR A 8 7.68 6.93 -19.67
CA TYR A 8 8.94 6.99 -18.93
C TYR A 8 9.86 5.80 -19.23
N LEU A 9 9.31 4.58 -19.29
CA LEU A 9 10.10 3.35 -19.48
C LEU A 9 10.32 2.99 -20.95
N GLY A 10 9.52 3.53 -21.88
CA GLY A 10 9.53 3.15 -23.29
C GLY A 10 9.03 1.72 -23.56
N LEU A 11 8.34 1.11 -22.60
CA LEU A 11 7.87 -0.28 -22.66
C LEU A 11 6.38 -0.35 -22.35
N THR A 12 5.68 -1.31 -22.96
CA THR A 12 4.28 -1.61 -22.63
C THR A 12 4.17 -2.26 -21.25
N ILE A 13 3.32 -1.72 -20.40
CA ILE A 13 3.07 -2.23 -19.05
C ILE A 13 1.83 -3.12 -19.07
N LYS A 14 2.00 -4.40 -18.72
CA LYS A 14 0.91 -5.39 -18.72
C LYS A 14 0.46 -5.84 -17.34
N SER A 15 1.31 -5.69 -16.34
CA SER A 15 1.07 -6.22 -14.99
C SER A 15 1.34 -5.16 -13.96
N VAL A 16 0.50 -5.11 -12.92
CA VAL A 16 0.61 -4.10 -11.85
C VAL A 16 0.33 -4.72 -10.49
N VAL A 17 0.88 -4.08 -9.47
CA VAL A 17 0.47 -4.23 -8.06
C VAL A 17 -0.17 -2.91 -7.68
N VAL A 18 -1.32 -2.95 -7.03
CA VAL A 18 -2.08 -1.75 -6.66
C VAL A 18 -2.26 -1.74 -5.15
N THR A 19 -2.04 -0.58 -4.53
CA THR A 19 -2.29 -0.36 -3.11
C THR A 19 -3.71 0.13 -2.87
N VAL A 20 -4.29 -0.25 -1.74
CA VAL A 20 -5.60 0.22 -1.26
C VAL A 20 -5.54 0.50 0.24
N PRO A 21 -6.47 1.29 0.78
CA PRO A 21 -6.54 1.50 2.22
C PRO A 21 -6.74 0.19 2.99
N ALA A 22 -6.19 0.09 4.19
CA ALA A 22 -6.23 -1.16 4.97
C ALA A 22 -7.66 -1.62 5.31
N TYR A 23 -8.60 -0.67 5.43
CA TYR A 23 -10.00 -0.91 5.75
C TYR A 23 -10.88 -1.34 4.57
N PHE A 24 -10.32 -1.43 3.35
CA PHE A 24 -11.08 -1.90 2.19
C PHE A 24 -11.54 -3.35 2.38
N ASN A 25 -12.85 -3.56 2.23
CA ASN A 25 -13.45 -4.89 2.22
C ASN A 25 -13.23 -5.61 0.88
N ASP A 26 -13.59 -6.89 0.81
CA ASP A 26 -13.36 -7.72 -0.36
C ASP A 26 -14.06 -7.21 -1.63
N SER A 27 -15.27 -6.65 -1.49
CA SER A 27 -16.01 -6.08 -2.62
C SER A 27 -15.30 -4.86 -3.21
N GLN A 28 -14.82 -3.96 -2.34
CA GLN A 28 -14.05 -2.79 -2.77
C GLN A 28 -12.72 -3.19 -3.41
N ARG A 29 -12.03 -4.20 -2.85
CA ARG A 29 -10.80 -4.76 -3.44
C ARG A 29 -11.05 -5.39 -4.80
N GLN A 30 -12.17 -6.09 -4.96
CA GLN A 30 -12.54 -6.69 -6.23
C GLN A 30 -12.85 -5.61 -7.28
N ALA A 31 -13.60 -4.58 -6.90
CA ALA A 31 -13.86 -3.43 -7.77
C ALA A 31 -12.55 -2.76 -8.25
N THR A 32 -11.54 -2.63 -7.38
CA THR A 32 -10.21 -2.13 -7.78
C THR A 32 -9.51 -3.06 -8.77
N LYS A 33 -9.60 -4.37 -8.60
CA LYS A 33 -9.04 -5.34 -9.57
C LYS A 33 -9.75 -5.25 -10.91
N ASP A 34 -11.07 -5.18 -10.90
CA ASP A 34 -11.90 -5.10 -12.10
C ASP A 34 -11.61 -3.81 -12.88
N ALA A 35 -11.41 -2.68 -12.18
CA ALA A 35 -10.95 -1.44 -12.80
C ALA A 35 -9.59 -1.61 -13.49
N GLY A 36 -8.67 -2.39 -12.92
CA GLY A 36 -7.42 -2.77 -13.56
C GLY A 36 -7.62 -3.58 -14.84
N VAL A 37 -8.53 -4.55 -14.82
CA VAL A 37 -8.88 -5.36 -16.00
C VAL A 37 -9.51 -4.51 -17.11
N ILE A 38 -10.41 -3.59 -16.77
CA ILE A 38 -11.00 -2.63 -17.72
C ILE A 38 -9.91 -1.77 -18.36
N ALA A 39 -8.87 -1.43 -17.60
CA ALA A 39 -7.71 -0.70 -18.09
C ALA A 39 -6.69 -1.58 -18.84
N ASP A 40 -7.03 -2.83 -19.20
CA ASP A 40 -6.14 -3.81 -19.85
C ASP A 40 -4.85 -4.08 -19.06
N LEU A 41 -4.96 -4.14 -17.72
CA LEU A 41 -3.85 -4.43 -16.81
C LEU A 41 -4.14 -5.69 -16.00
N LYS A 42 -3.16 -6.58 -15.93
CA LYS A 42 -3.17 -7.73 -15.01
C LYS A 42 -2.81 -7.27 -13.60
N VAL A 43 -3.79 -7.18 -12.72
CA VAL A 43 -3.57 -6.87 -11.30
C VAL A 43 -3.05 -8.11 -10.58
N MET A 44 -1.75 -8.15 -10.33
CA MET A 44 -1.04 -9.27 -9.70
C MET A 44 -1.39 -9.44 -8.22
N ARG A 45 -1.51 -8.31 -7.51
CA ARG A 45 -1.83 -8.28 -6.08
C ARG A 45 -2.44 -6.93 -5.72
N ILE A 46 -3.40 -6.97 -4.80
CA ILE A 46 -3.84 -5.79 -4.06
C ILE A 46 -3.17 -5.83 -2.69
N ILE A 47 -2.46 -4.78 -2.31
CA ILE A 47 -1.74 -4.70 -1.03
C ILE A 47 -2.26 -3.51 -0.23
N ASN A 48 -2.21 -3.59 1.10
CA ASN A 48 -2.57 -2.47 1.95
C ASN A 48 -1.49 -1.38 1.87
N GLU A 49 -1.91 -0.12 1.74
CA GLU A 49 -1.05 1.06 1.78
C GLU A 49 -0.06 1.06 2.95
N PRO A 50 -0.48 0.92 4.22
CA PRO A 50 0.47 0.97 5.34
C PRO A 50 1.46 -0.19 5.34
N THR A 51 1.07 -1.35 4.80
CA THR A 51 1.97 -2.49 4.64
C THR A 51 3.03 -2.22 3.58
N VAL A 52 2.68 -1.60 2.45
CA VAL A 52 3.68 -1.23 1.43
C VAL A 52 4.65 -0.17 1.95
N ALA A 53 4.16 0.82 2.71
CA ALA A 53 5.02 1.81 3.36
C ALA A 53 6.00 1.15 4.34
N ALA A 54 5.52 0.21 5.17
CA ALA A 54 6.35 -0.56 6.09
C ALA A 54 7.37 -1.44 5.35
N ILE A 55 6.97 -2.11 4.26
CA ILE A 55 7.89 -2.91 3.44
C ILE A 55 8.96 -2.02 2.80
N ALA A 56 8.59 -0.87 2.25
CA ALA A 56 9.53 0.07 1.66
C ALA A 56 10.55 0.56 2.70
N TYR A 57 10.09 0.88 3.91
CA TYR A 57 10.96 1.23 5.03
C TYR A 57 11.85 0.05 5.47
N GLY A 58 11.27 -1.15 5.62
CA GLY A 58 11.98 -2.36 6.01
C GLY A 58 13.08 -2.75 5.02
N LEU A 59 12.79 -2.68 3.71
CA LEU A 59 13.75 -2.94 2.63
C LEU A 59 14.94 -1.97 2.66
N ASP A 60 14.69 -0.66 2.89
CA ASP A 60 15.76 0.34 3.05
C ASP A 60 16.63 0.06 4.30
N LYS A 61 16.01 -0.41 5.38
CA LYS A 61 16.68 -0.63 6.67
C LYS A 61 17.20 -2.05 6.90
N LYS A 62 17.08 -2.97 5.94
CA LYS A 62 17.53 -4.37 6.04
C LYS A 62 19.00 -4.52 6.43
N ALA A 63 19.87 -3.58 6.04
CA ALA A 63 21.29 -3.64 6.36
C ALA A 63 21.63 -3.28 7.82
N THR A 64 20.70 -2.68 8.59
CA THR A 64 20.99 -2.10 9.91
C THR A 64 20.05 -2.58 11.03
N SER A 65 19.15 -3.52 10.75
CA SER A 65 18.06 -3.92 11.65
C SER A 65 18.22 -5.38 12.09
N VAL A 66 18.67 -5.60 13.32
CA VAL A 66 18.62 -6.92 13.97
C VAL A 66 17.45 -6.90 14.97
N GLY A 67 16.49 -7.81 14.80
CA GLY A 67 15.33 -7.98 15.70
C GLY A 67 14.05 -7.27 15.26
N GLU A 68 12.96 -7.60 15.98
CA GLU A 68 11.61 -7.08 15.79
C GLU A 68 11.55 -5.56 15.99
N LYS A 69 10.89 -4.84 15.07
CA LYS A 69 10.70 -3.40 15.13
C LYS A 69 9.23 -3.03 14.98
N ASN A 70 8.73 -2.25 15.91
CA ASN A 70 7.42 -1.61 15.78
C ASN A 70 7.56 -0.33 14.96
N VAL A 71 6.76 -0.21 13.92
CA VAL A 71 6.71 0.90 12.98
C VAL A 71 5.31 1.50 13.00
N LEU A 72 5.24 2.79 13.33
CA LEU A 72 4.02 3.58 13.17
C LEU A 72 4.06 4.24 11.79
N VAL A 73 3.09 3.92 10.94
CA VAL A 73 2.87 4.59 9.66
C VAL A 73 1.82 5.68 9.87
N PHE A 74 2.20 6.89 9.46
CA PHE A 74 1.37 8.08 9.51
C PHE A 74 1.12 8.53 8.06
N ASP A 75 -0.05 8.22 7.51
CA ASP A 75 -0.42 8.58 6.14
C ASP A 75 -1.35 9.80 6.16
N LEU A 76 -0.75 10.97 5.88
CA LEU A 76 -1.44 12.26 5.84
C LEU A 76 -1.49 12.77 4.40
N GLY A 77 -2.43 12.23 3.63
CA GLY A 77 -2.75 12.67 2.27
C GLY A 77 -3.86 13.71 2.21
N GLY A 78 -4.38 13.94 1.00
CA GLY A 78 -5.58 14.76 0.76
C GLY A 78 -6.91 14.03 1.07
N GLY A 79 -6.84 12.80 1.57
CA GLY A 79 -7.98 11.96 1.95
C GLY A 79 -8.13 11.82 3.47
N PRO A 80 -8.78 10.74 3.94
CA PRO A 80 -8.79 10.38 5.35
C PRO A 80 -7.37 10.27 5.91
N PHE A 81 -7.19 10.68 7.16
CA PHE A 81 -5.92 10.57 7.83
C PHE A 81 -5.79 9.17 8.44
N ASP A 82 -4.82 8.37 8.00
CA ASP A 82 -4.71 6.97 8.37
C ASP A 82 -3.48 6.72 9.25
N VAL A 83 -3.70 6.13 10.43
CA VAL A 83 -2.62 5.71 11.34
C VAL A 83 -2.61 4.19 11.45
N SER A 84 -1.44 3.59 11.22
CA SER A 84 -1.24 2.15 11.36
C SER A 84 -0.04 1.84 12.23
N LEU A 85 -0.19 0.93 13.19
CA LEU A 85 0.94 0.33 13.90
C LEU A 85 1.21 -1.05 13.31
N LEU A 86 2.45 -1.28 12.87
CA LEU A 86 2.90 -2.54 12.31
C LEU A 86 4.14 -3.02 13.05
N THR A 87 4.31 -4.33 13.07
CA THR A 87 5.53 -4.98 13.57
C THR A 87 6.25 -5.58 12.38
N ILE A 88 7.53 -5.26 12.22
CA ILE A 88 8.40 -5.82 11.20
C ILE A 88 9.40 -6.75 11.88
N ASP A 89 9.38 -8.03 11.52
CA ASP A 89 10.40 -9.01 11.92
C ASP A 89 10.99 -9.67 10.66
N GLY A 90 12.22 -9.28 10.33
CA GLY A 90 12.85 -9.69 9.07
C GLY A 90 12.04 -9.28 7.84
N ASP A 91 11.42 -10.27 7.18
CA ASP A 91 10.57 -10.11 5.99
C ASP A 91 9.06 -10.15 6.31
N GLU A 92 8.70 -10.43 7.56
CA GLU A 92 7.31 -10.50 8.01
C GLU A 92 6.83 -9.13 8.49
N VAL A 93 5.62 -8.75 8.08
CA VAL A 93 4.95 -7.52 8.53
C VAL A 93 3.60 -7.90 9.12
N VAL A 94 3.47 -7.71 10.43
CA VAL A 94 2.23 -7.96 11.18
C VAL A 94 1.49 -6.65 11.40
N PHE A 95 0.18 -6.67 11.17
CA PHE A 95 -0.68 -5.53 11.36
C PHE A 95 -1.25 -5.50 12.78
N VAL A 96 -0.99 -4.44 13.56
CA VAL A 96 -1.42 -4.34 14.96
C VAL A 96 -2.73 -3.58 15.10
N CYS A 97 -2.83 -2.38 14.52
CA CYS A 97 -4.05 -1.58 14.60
C CYS A 97 -4.14 -0.52 13.49
N PHE A 98 -5.37 -0.17 13.11
CA PHE A 98 -5.72 0.84 12.10
C PHE A 98 -6.73 1.82 12.66
N TYR A 99 -6.50 3.12 12.48
CA TYR A 99 -7.48 4.16 12.79
C TYR A 99 -7.65 5.14 11.62
N PRO A 100 -8.80 5.13 10.93
CA PRO A 100 -9.16 6.18 10.00
C PRO A 100 -9.67 7.37 10.79
N LEU A 101 -8.92 8.46 10.79
CA LEU A 101 -9.34 9.74 11.34
C LEU A 101 -10.04 10.53 10.23
N LEU A 102 -11.37 10.52 10.31
CA LEU A 102 -12.20 11.46 9.56
C LEU A 102 -11.92 12.86 10.08
N TRP A 103 -11.47 13.76 9.19
CA TRP A 103 -11.49 15.19 9.44
C TRP A 103 -12.94 15.61 9.68
N LYS A 104 -13.37 15.64 10.95
CA LYS A 104 -14.52 16.43 11.33
C LYS A 104 -14.05 17.87 11.33
N THR A 105 -14.29 18.58 10.24
CA THR A 105 -14.39 20.04 10.31
C THR A 105 -15.58 20.34 11.23
N GLU A 106 -15.29 20.94 12.39
CA GLU A 106 -16.31 21.57 13.23
C GLU A 106 -17.05 22.68 12.45
#